data_AF-A0A7X7QZN3-F1
#
_entry.id   AF-A0A7X7QZN3-F1
#
_cell.length_a   1.000
_cell.length_b   1.000
_cell.length_c   1.000
_cell.angle_alpha   90.00
_cell.angle_beta   90.00
_cell.angle_gamma   90.00
#
_symmetry.space_group_name_H-M   'P 1'
#
loop_
_entity.id
_entity.type
_entity.pdbx_description
1 polymer ?
#
loop_
_entity_poly.entity_id
_entity_poly.type
_entity_poly.pdbx_seq_one_letter_code
_entity_poly.pdbx_strand_id
1 'polypeptide(L)'
;MKTNKYLLIKCLSIAFFSILSITAFGQTERQTREVKDFTSIEVGGSFQVIYQSSDQYSLEIETEPKNFDNIITEVNGNTLKITTKRTLKDFSKLNVYVSAPLLEAVKVSGAANFSTTNLIKSPSFKLTASGATSASIDLETQDLTTKVSGAADVFLRGNANTHNSEVSGASTLKAGDLATNETRIEASGASDAFVYASEKLSGTVSGASDLNYSNEPAVNDITISGAGSVNGNDEEDEDDDEEVDLTEELEVEDGDTTKVKFGSKNFVYVDDDKPAKRTKRKFDGHWGGVELGINGYLTPDYSLELGSNADFLDLRYNKSFAVNINIYEQNINLIRNHLGLITGLGIGYNNYRFLRDITLSPDGDNLGYSYSTTDFTKNKLTASYLHIPVILEFQTHGKYYQRFHISGGAIFGARLGTHTKQVYEQDGRKMKDKVYDDFHLSPFKADLTARIGWGNINLFANYSLIPLFRENKGSELYPFTVGISLVNW
;
A
#
# COMPACT_ATOMS: atom_id res chain seq x y z
N MET A 1 38.83 -43.90 33.67
CA MET A 1 39.21 -42.64 33.00
C MET A 1 38.61 -42.61 31.60
N LYS A 2 37.45 -41.97 31.43
CA LYS A 2 36.94 -41.45 30.16
C LYS A 2 36.19 -40.16 30.50
N THR A 3 36.71 -39.04 30.02
CA THR A 3 36.30 -37.66 30.37
C THR A 3 35.22 -37.21 29.39
N ASN A 4 34.10 -36.72 29.93
CA ASN A 4 32.94 -36.24 29.18
C ASN A 4 33.22 -34.88 28.54
N LYS A 5 33.07 -34.77 27.22
CA LYS A 5 33.40 -33.61 26.37
C LYS A 5 32.17 -32.74 25.98
N TYR A 6 31.09 -32.74 26.75
CA TYR A 6 29.82 -32.07 26.39
C TYR A 6 29.31 -31.08 27.44
N LEU A 7 30.16 -30.14 27.89
CA LEU A 7 29.72 -29.07 28.79
C LEU A 7 30.33 -27.70 28.46
N LEU A 8 30.49 -27.38 27.17
CA LEU A 8 31.08 -26.11 26.74
C LEU A 8 30.38 -25.43 25.54
N ILE A 9 29.12 -25.77 25.26
CA ILE A 9 28.31 -25.12 24.21
C ILE A 9 26.95 -24.70 24.78
N LYS A 10 26.94 -23.90 25.85
CA LYS A 10 25.71 -23.20 26.33
C LYS A 10 25.94 -21.77 26.87
N CYS A 11 27.11 -21.17 26.67
CA CYS A 11 27.41 -19.80 27.18
C CYS A 11 27.79 -18.77 26.11
N LEU A 12 27.54 -19.01 24.83
CA LEU A 12 27.85 -18.06 23.75
C LEU A 12 26.59 -17.69 22.95
N SER A 13 25.70 -16.91 23.57
CA SER A 13 24.61 -16.18 22.87
C SER A 13 24.09 -14.97 23.64
N ILE A 14 24.54 -14.73 24.88
CA ILE A 14 24.08 -13.62 25.72
C ILE A 14 25.24 -12.64 25.90
N ALA A 15 25.56 -11.88 24.85
CA ALA A 15 26.34 -10.64 24.95
C ALA A 15 26.48 -9.97 23.57
N PHE A 16 25.49 -9.18 23.16
CA PHE A 16 25.77 -8.00 22.34
C PHE A 16 24.74 -6.91 22.62
N PHE A 17 25.26 -5.75 23.04
CA PHE A 17 24.62 -4.44 23.18
C PHE A 17 23.78 -4.13 24.44
N SER A 18 24.51 -3.77 25.50
CA SER A 18 24.26 -2.53 26.27
C SER A 18 25.45 -1.60 25.94
N ILE A 19 25.32 -0.37 25.42
CA ILE A 19 24.88 0.89 26.05
C ILE A 19 24.91 1.95 24.92
N LEU A 20 23.92 2.87 24.82
CA LEU A 20 24.09 4.34 24.90
C LEU A 20 22.80 5.14 24.51
N SER A 21 22.56 6.21 25.28
CA SER A 21 21.80 7.44 24.99
C SER A 21 20.27 7.46 25.15
N ILE A 22 19.87 8.08 26.27
CA ILE A 22 18.56 8.69 26.50
C ILE A 22 18.35 9.80 25.46
N THR A 23 17.35 9.63 24.60
CA THR A 23 16.53 10.75 24.11
C THR A 23 15.08 10.36 24.33
N ALA A 24 14.34 11.18 25.08
CA ALA A 24 12.94 10.94 25.39
C ALA A 24 12.07 11.19 24.15
N PHE A 25 11.84 10.14 23.36
CA PHE A 25 10.73 10.01 22.42
C PHE A 25 10.18 8.58 22.56
N GLY A 26 8.94 8.47 23.04
CA GLY A 26 8.10 7.25 23.11
C GLY A 26 8.86 5.92 23.03
N GLN A 27 9.61 5.57 24.08
CA GLN A 27 10.34 4.31 24.13
C GLN A 27 9.31 3.16 24.18
N THR A 28 9.34 2.30 23.17
CA THR A 28 8.59 1.04 23.22
C THR A 28 9.41 0.04 24.04
N GLU A 29 8.72 -0.74 24.87
CA GLU A 29 9.28 -1.81 25.68
C GLU A 29 8.68 -3.14 25.23
N ARG A 30 9.36 -4.24 25.57
CA ARG A 30 8.86 -5.59 25.33
C ARG A 30 8.46 -6.25 26.64
N GLN A 31 7.28 -6.86 26.65
CA GLN A 31 6.76 -7.63 27.76
C GLN A 31 6.43 -9.05 27.27
N THR A 32 7.17 -10.03 27.76
CA THR A 32 6.82 -11.45 27.61
C THR A 32 5.66 -11.80 28.54
N ARG A 33 4.68 -12.54 28.04
CA ARG A 33 3.54 -13.03 28.81
C ARG A 33 3.51 -14.56 28.76
N GLU A 34 3.34 -15.16 29.94
CA GLU A 34 3.06 -16.59 30.06
C GLU A 34 1.74 -16.92 29.36
N VAL A 35 1.76 -17.94 28.52
CA VAL A 35 0.58 -18.42 27.78
C VAL A 35 0.43 -19.92 27.95
N LYS A 36 -0.82 -20.35 28.04
CA LYS A 36 -1.16 -21.78 27.94
C LYS A 36 -1.10 -22.21 26.48
N ASP A 37 -1.12 -23.52 26.26
CA ASP A 37 -1.22 -24.12 24.94
C ASP A 37 -2.47 -23.61 24.20
N PHE A 38 -2.31 -23.31 22.92
CA PHE A 38 -3.38 -22.88 22.02
C PHE A 38 -3.14 -23.44 20.61
N THR A 39 -4.21 -23.57 19.83
CA THR A 39 -4.14 -23.90 18.40
C THR A 39 -4.88 -22.89 17.54
N SER A 40 -5.46 -21.85 18.16
CA SER A 40 -6.20 -20.80 17.47
C SER A 40 -5.79 -19.42 17.98
N ILE A 41 -5.78 -18.42 17.10
CA ILE A 41 -5.52 -17.02 17.46
C ILE A 41 -6.71 -16.16 17.03
N GLU A 42 -7.22 -15.35 17.96
CA GLU A 42 -8.23 -14.32 17.68
C GLU A 42 -7.69 -12.94 18.02
N VAL A 43 -7.63 -12.07 17.01
CA VAL A 43 -7.13 -10.69 17.12
C VAL A 43 -8.26 -9.72 16.88
N GLY A 44 -8.47 -8.80 17.82
CA GLY A 44 -9.44 -7.72 17.69
C GLY A 44 -8.84 -6.38 18.10
N GLY A 45 -8.81 -5.42 17.17
CA GLY A 45 -8.29 -4.06 17.42
C GLY A 45 -7.33 -3.60 16.33
N SER A 46 -6.28 -2.87 16.71
CA SER A 46 -5.27 -2.32 15.80
C SER A 46 -3.88 -2.90 16.09
N PHE A 47 -3.78 -4.23 16.05
CA PHE A 47 -2.54 -4.95 16.33
C PHE A 47 -1.80 -5.35 15.05
N GLN A 48 -0.47 -5.36 15.11
CA GLN A 48 0.39 -6.08 14.16
C GLN A 48 0.80 -7.40 14.82
N VAL A 49 0.25 -8.52 14.35
CA VAL A 49 0.58 -9.85 14.85
C VAL A 49 1.56 -10.54 13.92
N ILE A 50 2.69 -10.96 14.48
CA ILE A 50 3.77 -11.67 13.79
C ILE A 50 3.83 -13.07 14.37
N TYR A 51 3.39 -14.04 13.60
CA TYR A 51 3.36 -15.45 13.99
C TYR A 51 4.57 -16.20 13.44
N GLN A 52 5.15 -17.07 14.27
CA GLN A 52 6.19 -18.01 13.89
C GLN A 52 5.84 -19.41 14.37
N SER A 53 5.80 -20.38 13.45
CA SER A 53 5.71 -21.80 13.80
C SER A 53 7.00 -22.24 14.51
N SER A 54 6.89 -22.81 15.71
CA SER A 54 8.05 -23.27 16.51
C SER A 54 7.65 -24.30 17.57
N ASP A 55 8.58 -25.12 18.06
CA ASP A 55 8.31 -26.13 19.10
C ASP A 55 7.93 -25.56 20.48
N GLN A 56 7.92 -24.23 20.65
CA GLN A 56 7.64 -23.57 21.92
C GLN A 56 6.47 -22.58 21.79
N TYR A 57 5.64 -22.53 22.83
CA TYR A 57 4.65 -21.48 23.01
C TYR A 57 5.32 -20.22 23.51
N SER A 58 5.13 -19.10 22.81
CA SER A 58 5.60 -17.80 23.29
C SER A 58 4.63 -16.68 22.90
N LEU A 59 4.56 -15.67 23.76
CA LEU A 59 3.83 -14.44 23.52
C LEU A 59 4.65 -13.25 24.05
N GLU A 60 5.00 -12.34 23.15
CA GLU A 60 5.71 -11.11 23.48
C GLU A 60 4.99 -9.91 22.88
N ILE A 61 4.80 -8.87 23.68
CA ILE A 61 4.13 -7.64 23.26
C ILE A 61 5.14 -6.50 23.29
N GLU A 62 5.22 -5.75 22.20
CA GLU A 62 6.07 -4.56 22.08
C GLU A 62 5.20 -3.31 21.89
N THR A 63 5.24 -2.40 22.86
CA THR A 63 4.49 -1.14 22.86
C THR A 63 5.01 -0.15 23.91
N GLU A 64 4.43 1.06 23.99
CA GLU A 64 4.73 2.01 25.07
C GLU A 64 4.25 1.48 26.44
N PRO A 65 5.00 1.69 27.53
CA PRO A 65 4.68 1.16 28.86
C PRO A 65 3.25 1.42 29.34
N LYS A 66 2.72 2.61 29.03
CA LYS A 66 1.35 3.03 29.38
C LYS A 66 0.25 2.17 28.76
N ASN A 67 0.55 1.41 27.71
CA ASN A 67 -0.42 0.63 26.95
C ASN A 67 -0.56 -0.82 27.45
N PHE A 68 0.42 -1.37 28.16
CA PHE A 68 0.41 -2.78 28.57
C PHE A 68 -0.84 -3.17 29.37
N ASP A 69 -1.28 -2.31 30.29
CA ASP A 69 -2.45 -2.54 31.13
C ASP A 69 -3.78 -2.58 30.35
N ASN A 70 -3.78 -2.01 29.14
CA ASN A 70 -4.95 -1.97 28.28
C ASN A 70 -5.03 -3.16 27.31
N ILE A 71 -3.95 -3.95 27.17
CA ILE A 71 -3.90 -5.10 26.25
C ILE A 71 -4.28 -6.38 27.02
N ILE A 72 -5.31 -7.06 26.54
CA ILE A 72 -5.77 -8.35 27.05
C ILE A 72 -5.17 -9.44 26.16
N THR A 73 -4.50 -10.40 26.79
CA THR A 73 -4.03 -11.62 26.16
C THR A 73 -4.41 -12.80 27.05
N GLU A 74 -5.40 -13.57 26.64
CA GLU A 74 -5.93 -14.68 27.41
C GLU A 74 -6.15 -15.89 26.50
N VAL A 75 -5.91 -17.08 27.05
CA VAL A 75 -6.23 -18.34 26.36
C VAL A 75 -7.55 -18.86 26.91
N ASN A 76 -8.58 -18.86 26.08
CA ASN A 76 -9.91 -19.41 26.39
C ASN A 76 -10.13 -20.68 25.55
N GLY A 77 -10.14 -21.84 26.20
CA GLY A 77 -10.09 -23.12 25.49
C GLY A 77 -8.76 -23.25 24.73
N ASN A 78 -8.83 -23.38 23.40
CA ASN A 78 -7.66 -23.47 22.52
C ASN A 78 -7.36 -22.15 21.79
N THR A 79 -8.04 -21.06 22.13
CA THR A 79 -7.92 -19.78 21.42
C THR A 79 -7.18 -18.75 22.26
N LEU A 80 -6.02 -18.31 21.77
CA LEU A 80 -5.34 -17.11 22.26
C LEU A 80 -6.07 -15.88 21.74
N LYS A 81 -6.71 -15.14 22.64
CA LYS A 81 -7.41 -13.90 22.35
C LYS A 81 -6.53 -12.69 22.65
N ILE A 82 -6.30 -11.86 21.64
CA ILE A 82 -5.51 -10.61 21.72
C ILE A 82 -6.45 -9.43 21.42
N THR A 83 -6.72 -8.60 22.42
CA THR A 83 -7.62 -7.45 22.29
C THR A 83 -7.28 -6.31 23.23
N THR A 84 -8.02 -5.20 23.19
CA THR A 84 -7.86 -4.08 24.14
C THR A 84 -9.09 -3.91 25.03
N LYS A 85 -8.90 -3.50 26.29
CA LYS A 85 -9.98 -3.17 27.23
C LYS A 85 -10.85 -2.00 26.77
N ARG A 86 -10.23 -1.07 26.03
CA ARG A 86 -10.83 0.19 25.54
C ARG A 86 -10.21 0.54 24.19
N THR A 87 -10.90 1.37 23.40
CA THR A 87 -10.33 1.95 22.18
C THR A 87 -9.16 2.85 22.55
N LEU A 88 -7.95 2.49 22.11
CA LEU A 88 -6.76 3.31 22.31
C LEU A 88 -6.83 4.51 21.35
N LYS A 89 -6.63 5.72 21.88
CA LYS A 89 -6.61 6.97 21.09
C LYS A 89 -5.24 7.22 20.43
N ASP A 90 -4.20 6.55 20.92
CA ASP A 90 -2.85 6.55 20.35
C ASP A 90 -2.66 5.25 19.55
N PHE A 91 -2.43 5.38 18.25
CA PHE A 91 -2.08 4.27 17.34
C PHE A 91 -0.57 3.96 17.37
N SER A 92 0.08 4.16 18.52
CA SER A 92 1.47 3.73 18.73
C SER A 92 1.62 2.25 18.38
N LYS A 93 2.71 1.86 17.72
CA LYS A 93 2.95 0.48 17.24
C LYS A 93 2.61 -0.56 18.33
N LEU A 94 1.61 -1.40 18.05
CA LEU A 94 1.20 -2.52 18.91
C LEU A 94 1.63 -3.82 18.23
N ASN A 95 2.89 -4.21 18.42
CA ASN A 95 3.40 -5.44 17.85
C ASN A 95 3.19 -6.58 18.84
N VAL A 96 2.73 -7.72 18.34
CA VAL A 96 2.56 -8.95 19.12
C VAL A 96 3.25 -10.08 18.38
N TYR A 97 4.26 -10.66 19.02
CA TYR A 97 5.00 -11.80 18.53
C TYR A 97 4.44 -13.06 19.19
N VAL A 98 4.05 -14.04 18.38
CA VAL A 98 3.40 -15.27 18.84
C VAL A 98 4.08 -16.47 18.21
N SER A 99 4.34 -17.50 19.00
CA SER A 99 4.79 -18.80 18.48
C SER A 99 4.02 -19.96 19.08
N ALA A 100 3.83 -21.01 18.29
CA ALA A 100 3.23 -22.28 18.72
C ALA A 100 3.68 -23.42 17.79
N PRO A 101 3.64 -24.69 18.27
CA PRO A 101 3.97 -25.86 17.45
C PRO A 101 2.90 -26.19 16.41
N LEU A 102 1.64 -25.83 16.67
CA LEU A 102 0.50 -26.08 15.78
C LEU A 102 -0.46 -24.89 15.81
N LEU A 103 -0.88 -24.46 14.62
CA LEU A 103 -1.90 -23.43 14.45
C LEU A 103 -2.92 -23.90 13.42
N GLU A 104 -4.18 -24.00 13.85
CA GLU A 104 -5.30 -24.54 13.08
C GLU A 104 -6.31 -23.44 12.68
N ALA A 105 -6.36 -22.32 13.41
CA ALA A 105 -7.26 -21.23 13.06
C ALA A 105 -6.73 -19.84 13.42
N VAL A 106 -7.06 -18.87 12.55
CA VAL A 106 -6.78 -17.45 12.77
C VAL A 106 -8.05 -16.65 12.46
N LYS A 107 -8.45 -15.80 13.41
CA LYS A 107 -9.52 -14.83 13.23
C LYS A 107 -8.95 -13.42 13.44
N VAL A 108 -8.95 -12.61 12.40
CA VAL A 108 -8.47 -11.23 12.42
C VAL A 108 -9.65 -10.29 12.22
N SER A 109 -9.80 -9.33 13.11
CA SER A 109 -10.90 -8.36 13.07
C SER A 109 -10.48 -6.95 13.49
N GLY A 110 -11.20 -5.95 12.99
CA GLY A 110 -10.96 -4.54 13.30
C GLY A 110 -10.06 -3.87 12.26
N ALA A 111 -8.92 -3.33 12.68
CA ALA A 111 -7.91 -2.68 11.84
C ALA A 111 -6.53 -3.32 12.10
N ALA A 112 -6.51 -4.65 12.09
CA ALA A 112 -5.37 -5.47 12.50
C ALA A 112 -4.69 -6.13 11.30
N ASN A 113 -3.40 -6.40 11.47
CA ASN A 113 -2.56 -7.11 10.52
C ASN A 113 -2.08 -8.43 11.12
N PHE A 114 -2.05 -9.48 10.31
CA PHE A 114 -1.51 -10.79 10.68
C PHE A 114 -0.50 -11.24 9.64
N SER A 115 0.70 -11.63 10.06
CA SER A 115 1.76 -12.09 9.17
C SER A 115 2.50 -13.30 9.74
N THR A 116 2.83 -14.27 8.90
CA THR A 116 3.72 -15.37 9.26
C THR A 116 5.17 -15.08 8.86
N THR A 117 6.14 -15.51 9.68
CA THR A 117 7.57 -15.43 9.33
C THR A 117 8.11 -16.71 8.69
N ASN A 118 7.41 -17.82 8.85
CA ASN A 118 7.73 -19.12 8.26
C ASN A 118 6.46 -19.91 7.95
N LEU A 119 6.64 -21.03 7.22
CA LEU A 119 5.57 -21.91 6.78
C LEU A 119 4.83 -22.55 7.95
N ILE A 120 3.50 -22.39 7.99
CA ILE A 120 2.61 -23.13 8.88
C ILE A 120 2.37 -24.52 8.30
N LYS A 121 2.48 -25.56 9.14
CA LYS A 121 2.06 -26.92 8.78
C LYS A 121 0.92 -27.35 9.69
N SER A 122 -0.23 -27.64 9.11
CA SER A 122 -1.40 -28.10 9.86
C SER A 122 -2.24 -29.04 8.99
N PRO A 123 -2.90 -30.08 9.53
CA PRO A 123 -3.82 -30.90 8.74
C PRO A 123 -5.00 -30.08 8.19
N SER A 124 -5.55 -29.17 9.00
CA SER A 124 -6.60 -28.25 8.57
C SER A 124 -6.30 -26.84 9.04
N PHE A 125 -6.67 -25.84 8.26
CA PHE A 125 -6.48 -24.44 8.61
C PHE A 125 -7.72 -23.60 8.29
N LYS A 126 -8.14 -22.76 9.24
CA LYS A 126 -9.26 -21.83 9.06
C LYS A 126 -8.83 -20.39 9.27
N LEU A 127 -9.02 -19.56 8.24
CA LEU A 127 -8.82 -18.12 8.31
C LEU A 127 -10.17 -17.39 8.26
N THR A 128 -10.36 -16.42 9.14
CA THR A 128 -11.47 -15.46 9.07
C THR A 128 -10.93 -14.04 9.20
N ALA A 129 -11.05 -13.23 8.15
CA ALA A 129 -10.63 -11.84 8.11
C ALA A 129 -11.86 -10.94 7.92
N SER A 130 -12.03 -9.95 8.80
CA SER A 130 -13.20 -9.07 8.79
C SER A 130 -12.87 -7.64 9.24
N GLY A 131 -13.43 -6.64 8.56
CA GLY A 131 -13.14 -5.23 8.83
C GLY A 131 -12.06 -4.68 7.89
N ALA A 132 -11.21 -3.78 8.37
CA ALA A 132 -10.11 -3.15 7.62
C ALA A 132 -8.78 -3.87 7.93
N THR A 133 -8.70 -5.15 7.60
CA THR A 133 -7.61 -6.04 8.05
C THR A 133 -6.71 -6.49 6.89
N SER A 134 -5.43 -6.71 7.17
CA SER A 134 -4.53 -7.39 6.23
C SER A 134 -4.01 -8.71 6.81
N ALA A 135 -3.99 -9.78 6.03
CA ALA A 135 -3.38 -11.06 6.42
C ALA A 135 -2.43 -11.58 5.34
N SER A 136 -1.23 -12.00 5.73
CA SER A 136 -0.23 -12.61 4.84
C SER A 136 0.28 -13.91 5.47
N ILE A 137 -0.07 -15.05 4.88
CA ILE A 137 0.13 -16.37 5.50
C ILE A 137 0.76 -17.34 4.50
N ASP A 138 1.85 -17.96 4.92
CA ASP A 138 2.50 -19.07 4.21
C ASP A 138 2.12 -20.38 4.90
N LEU A 139 1.45 -21.29 4.19
CA LEU A 139 0.93 -22.53 4.79
C LEU A 139 1.02 -23.78 3.89
N GLU A 140 1.09 -24.94 4.53
CA GLU A 140 0.93 -26.27 3.96
C GLU A 140 -0.17 -26.99 4.76
N THR A 141 -1.28 -27.32 4.12
CA THR A 141 -2.45 -27.96 4.76
C THR A 141 -3.13 -28.98 3.87
N GLN A 142 -3.99 -29.85 4.43
CA GLN A 142 -4.89 -30.66 3.59
C GLN A 142 -6.14 -29.83 3.27
N ASP A 143 -6.80 -29.31 4.31
CA ASP A 143 -8.04 -28.56 4.15
C ASP A 143 -7.86 -27.11 4.57
N LEU A 144 -8.18 -26.18 3.68
CA LEU A 144 -8.16 -24.74 3.95
C LEU A 144 -9.57 -24.16 3.83
N THR A 145 -10.00 -23.44 4.86
CA THR A 145 -11.23 -22.63 4.82
C THR A 145 -10.90 -21.16 5.04
N THR A 146 -11.33 -20.28 4.13
CA THR A 146 -11.10 -18.83 4.24
C THR A 146 -12.41 -18.07 4.13
N LYS A 147 -12.71 -17.22 5.12
CA LYS A 147 -13.80 -16.25 5.07
C LYS A 147 -13.23 -14.84 5.10
N VAL A 148 -13.48 -14.07 4.06
CA VAL A 148 -12.97 -12.71 3.91
C VAL A 148 -14.15 -11.77 3.70
N SER A 149 -14.26 -10.75 4.56
CA SER A 149 -15.37 -9.81 4.53
C SER A 149 -14.99 -8.39 4.93
N GLY A 150 -15.77 -7.40 4.49
CA GLY A 150 -15.57 -5.98 4.85
C GLY A 150 -14.66 -5.27 3.85
N ALA A 151 -13.54 -4.72 4.33
CA ALA A 151 -12.49 -4.05 3.54
C ALA A 151 -11.13 -4.73 3.82
N ALA A 152 -11.12 -6.06 3.68
CA ALA A 152 -10.00 -6.89 4.08
C ALA A 152 -9.18 -7.37 2.88
N ASP A 153 -7.85 -7.42 3.05
CA ASP A 153 -6.90 -7.92 2.05
C ASP A 153 -6.17 -9.15 2.60
N VAL A 154 -6.32 -10.29 1.93
CA VAL A 154 -5.73 -11.56 2.36
C VAL A 154 -4.79 -12.09 1.28
N PHE A 155 -3.57 -12.48 1.66
CA PHE A 155 -2.55 -13.09 0.81
C PHE A 155 -2.16 -14.46 1.37
N LEU A 156 -2.31 -15.50 0.57
CA LEU A 156 -2.04 -16.89 0.95
C LEU A 156 -1.05 -17.51 -0.04
N ARG A 157 -0.03 -18.18 0.48
CA ARG A 157 1.02 -18.86 -0.30
C ARG A 157 1.28 -20.26 0.23
N GLY A 158 1.74 -21.16 -0.63
CA GLY A 158 2.12 -22.53 -0.26
C GLY A 158 1.23 -23.58 -0.92
N ASN A 159 0.78 -24.60 -0.18
CA ASN A 159 0.01 -25.72 -0.74
C ASN A 159 -1.20 -26.08 0.14
N ALA A 160 -2.33 -26.41 -0.48
CA ALA A 160 -3.46 -27.08 0.16
C ALA A 160 -3.99 -28.21 -0.72
N ASN A 161 -4.66 -29.24 -0.17
CA ASN A 161 -5.39 -30.18 -1.03
C ASN A 161 -6.73 -29.57 -1.48
N THR A 162 -7.52 -29.08 -0.51
CA THR A 162 -8.78 -28.38 -0.75
C THR A 162 -8.75 -26.95 -0.22
N HIS A 163 -9.33 -26.01 -0.96
CA HIS A 163 -9.54 -24.63 -0.52
C HIS A 163 -10.98 -24.19 -0.71
N ASN A 164 -11.70 -24.04 0.41
CA ASN A 164 -13.05 -23.49 0.45
C ASN A 164 -12.99 -22.01 0.84
N SER A 165 -13.46 -21.14 -0.04
CA SER A 165 -13.37 -19.69 0.13
C SER A 165 -14.72 -18.99 0.01
N GLU A 166 -14.98 -18.07 0.94
CA GLU A 166 -16.12 -17.14 0.92
C GLU A 166 -15.56 -15.73 0.99
N VAL A 167 -15.80 -14.93 -0.05
CA VAL A 167 -15.26 -13.58 -0.21
C VAL A 167 -16.44 -12.63 -0.45
N SER A 168 -16.57 -11.62 0.41
CA SER A 168 -17.73 -10.72 0.36
C SER A 168 -17.43 -9.28 0.77
N GLY A 169 -18.21 -8.33 0.24
CA GLY A 169 -17.98 -6.91 0.50
C GLY A 169 -16.91 -6.32 -0.43
N ALA A 170 -16.15 -5.33 0.02
CA ALA A 170 -15.07 -4.68 -0.72
C ALA A 170 -13.72 -5.30 -0.34
N SER A 171 -13.61 -6.62 -0.50
CA SER A 171 -12.49 -7.42 0.02
C SER A 171 -11.73 -8.14 -1.08
N THR A 172 -10.44 -8.36 -0.84
CA THR A 172 -9.54 -9.05 -1.78
C THR A 172 -9.00 -10.35 -1.17
N LEU A 173 -9.10 -11.46 -1.90
CA LEU A 173 -8.41 -12.71 -1.61
C LEU A 173 -7.36 -12.99 -2.69
N LYS A 174 -6.08 -13.02 -2.32
CA LYS A 174 -4.93 -13.37 -3.18
C LYS A 174 -4.36 -14.72 -2.75
N ALA A 175 -4.94 -15.78 -3.30
CA ALA A 175 -4.51 -17.17 -3.12
C ALA A 175 -4.05 -17.80 -4.46
N GLY A 176 -3.63 -16.97 -5.43
CA GLY A 176 -3.10 -17.46 -6.71
C GLY A 176 -1.72 -18.14 -6.61
N ASP A 177 -1.01 -17.92 -5.49
CA ASP A 177 0.29 -18.52 -5.16
C ASP A 177 0.14 -19.68 -4.14
N LEU A 178 -1.10 -20.11 -3.89
CA LEU A 178 -1.44 -21.24 -3.04
C LEU A 178 -1.86 -22.41 -3.94
N ALA A 179 -0.95 -23.34 -4.21
CA ALA A 179 -1.28 -24.47 -5.08
C ALA A 179 -2.31 -25.38 -4.41
N THR A 180 -3.41 -25.67 -5.10
CA THR A 180 -4.47 -26.57 -4.62
C THR A 180 -4.94 -27.55 -5.68
N ASN A 181 -5.46 -28.69 -5.25
CA ASN A 181 -6.10 -29.65 -6.15
C ASN A 181 -7.54 -29.21 -6.45
N GLU A 182 -8.30 -28.95 -5.39
CA GLU A 182 -9.68 -28.48 -5.49
C GLU A 182 -9.87 -27.12 -4.82
N THR A 183 -10.42 -26.15 -5.55
CA THR A 183 -10.89 -24.89 -5.00
C THR A 183 -12.40 -24.74 -5.19
N ARG A 184 -13.09 -24.42 -4.10
CA ARG A 184 -14.47 -23.93 -4.11
C ARG A 184 -14.49 -22.46 -3.69
N ILE A 185 -15.14 -21.61 -4.47
CA ILE A 185 -15.22 -20.18 -4.19
C ILE A 185 -16.65 -19.62 -4.29
N GLU A 186 -17.03 -18.84 -3.26
CA GLU A 186 -18.25 -18.04 -3.23
C GLU A 186 -17.85 -16.57 -3.12
N ALA A 187 -17.92 -15.84 -4.23
CA ALA A 187 -17.58 -14.42 -4.31
C ALA A 187 -18.84 -13.57 -4.51
N SER A 188 -19.01 -12.52 -3.70
CA SER A 188 -20.20 -11.67 -3.76
C SER A 188 -19.94 -10.22 -3.34
N GLY A 189 -20.76 -9.28 -3.85
CA GLY A 189 -20.63 -7.86 -3.51
C GLY A 189 -19.74 -7.12 -4.50
N ALA A 190 -18.61 -6.58 -4.03
CA ALA A 190 -17.61 -5.85 -4.82
C ALA A 190 -16.21 -6.41 -4.52
N SER A 191 -16.06 -7.73 -4.66
CA SER A 191 -14.90 -8.47 -4.18
C SER A 191 -14.02 -9.02 -5.29
N ASP A 192 -12.71 -9.03 -5.05
CA ASP A 192 -11.70 -9.58 -5.95
C ASP A 192 -11.10 -10.88 -5.39
N ALA A 193 -11.09 -11.94 -6.17
CA ALA A 193 -10.48 -13.20 -5.79
C ALA A 193 -9.49 -13.70 -6.84
N PHE A 194 -8.32 -14.14 -6.38
CA PHE A 194 -7.31 -14.82 -7.16
C PHE A 194 -7.07 -16.18 -6.51
N VAL A 195 -7.30 -17.27 -7.23
CA VAL A 195 -7.17 -18.63 -6.72
C VAL A 195 -6.34 -19.50 -7.65
N TYR A 196 -6.01 -20.70 -7.20
CA TYR A 196 -5.33 -21.70 -8.00
C TYR A 196 -6.02 -23.04 -7.75
N ALA A 197 -6.28 -23.81 -8.81
CA ALA A 197 -6.69 -25.20 -8.73
C ALA A 197 -6.08 -26.00 -9.88
N SER A 198 -5.61 -27.23 -9.61
CA SER A 198 -5.09 -28.13 -10.63
C SER A 198 -6.14 -29.10 -11.16
N GLU A 199 -7.05 -29.59 -10.31
CA GLU A 199 -8.06 -30.59 -10.69
C GLU A 199 -9.44 -29.97 -10.88
N LYS A 200 -9.94 -29.24 -9.87
CA LYS A 200 -11.31 -28.72 -9.89
C LYS A 200 -11.42 -27.32 -9.32
N LEU A 201 -12.03 -26.43 -10.11
CA LEU A 201 -12.50 -25.12 -9.67
C LEU A 201 -14.03 -25.10 -9.73
N SER A 202 -14.69 -24.75 -8.63
CA SER A 202 -16.16 -24.68 -8.58
C SER A 202 -16.69 -23.55 -7.71
N GLY A 203 -17.94 -23.17 -7.91
CA GLY A 203 -18.64 -22.24 -7.03
C GLY A 203 -19.41 -21.13 -7.74
N THR A 204 -19.58 -19.99 -7.08
CA THR A 204 -20.48 -18.93 -7.54
C THR A 204 -19.83 -17.56 -7.42
N VAL A 205 -19.90 -16.79 -8.50
CA VAL A 205 -19.46 -15.39 -8.54
C VAL A 205 -20.67 -14.51 -8.80
N SER A 206 -20.93 -13.55 -7.91
CA SER A 206 -22.10 -12.69 -7.98
C SER A 206 -21.83 -11.23 -7.63
N GLY A 207 -22.71 -10.31 -8.03
CA GLY A 207 -22.53 -8.88 -7.82
C GLY A 207 -21.51 -8.27 -8.81
N ALA A 208 -20.73 -7.29 -8.36
CA ALA A 208 -19.60 -6.70 -9.08
C ALA A 208 -18.29 -7.33 -8.59
N SER A 209 -18.22 -8.67 -8.64
CA SER A 209 -17.08 -9.45 -8.14
C SER A 209 -16.28 -10.05 -9.28
N ASP A 210 -14.96 -10.08 -9.15
CA ASP A 210 -14.05 -10.64 -10.15
C ASP A 210 -13.31 -11.86 -9.59
N LEU A 211 -13.33 -12.96 -10.34
CA LEU A 211 -12.60 -14.18 -10.04
C LEU A 211 -11.50 -14.40 -11.07
N ASN A 212 -10.28 -14.60 -10.60
CA ASN A 212 -9.13 -14.90 -11.43
C ASN A 212 -8.51 -16.23 -10.98
N TYR A 213 -8.06 -17.04 -11.92
CA TYR A 213 -7.33 -18.27 -11.60
C TYR A 213 -6.02 -18.37 -12.39
N SER A 214 -4.96 -18.88 -11.74
CA SER A 214 -3.59 -18.90 -12.28
C SER A 214 -3.21 -20.20 -13.01
N ASN A 215 -4.09 -21.20 -13.09
CA ASN A 215 -3.85 -22.48 -13.76
C ASN A 215 -5.17 -23.02 -14.34
N GLU A 216 -5.16 -23.66 -15.51
CA GLU A 216 -6.36 -24.28 -16.09
C GLU A 216 -6.72 -25.57 -15.33
N PRO A 217 -7.82 -25.61 -14.55
CA PRO A 217 -8.22 -26.82 -13.84
C PRO A 217 -8.86 -27.82 -14.79
N ALA A 218 -8.68 -29.12 -14.54
CA ALA A 218 -9.31 -30.17 -15.35
C ALA A 218 -10.85 -30.08 -15.39
N VAL A 219 -11.47 -29.55 -14.33
CA VAL A 219 -12.90 -29.25 -14.24
C VAL A 219 -13.11 -27.80 -13.79
N ASN A 220 -13.83 -27.02 -14.59
CA ASN A 220 -14.24 -25.65 -14.26
C ASN A 220 -15.77 -25.54 -14.22
N ASP A 221 -16.34 -25.49 -13.01
CA ASP A 221 -17.78 -25.43 -12.74
C ASP A 221 -18.14 -24.15 -11.96
N ILE A 222 -17.96 -23.00 -12.63
CA ILE A 222 -18.25 -21.68 -12.05
C ILE A 222 -19.57 -21.15 -12.59
N THR A 223 -20.48 -20.83 -11.66
CA THR A 223 -21.74 -20.14 -11.97
C THR A 223 -21.57 -18.64 -11.76
N ILE A 224 -21.82 -17.85 -12.80
CA ILE A 224 -21.81 -16.38 -12.72
C ILE A 224 -23.25 -15.87 -12.69
N SER A 225 -23.54 -14.94 -11.78
CA SER A 225 -24.83 -14.24 -11.74
C SER A 225 -24.64 -12.75 -11.49
N GLY A 226 -25.33 -11.89 -12.26
CA GLY A 226 -25.12 -10.44 -12.19
C GLY A 226 -23.94 -9.96 -13.05
N ALA A 227 -23.18 -8.97 -12.57
CA ALA A 227 -22.13 -8.28 -13.34
C ALA A 227 -20.71 -8.79 -13.05
N GLY A 228 -20.56 -10.01 -12.53
CA GLY A 228 -19.26 -10.58 -12.18
C GLY A 228 -18.48 -11.09 -13.40
N SER A 229 -17.15 -11.16 -13.28
CA SER A 229 -16.28 -11.70 -14.33
C SER A 229 -15.38 -12.83 -13.83
N VAL A 230 -14.98 -13.72 -14.74
CA VAL A 230 -14.07 -14.84 -14.48
C VAL A 230 -12.98 -14.85 -15.55
N ASN A 231 -11.71 -14.79 -15.16
CA ASN A 231 -10.56 -14.78 -16.07
C ASN A 231 -9.51 -15.83 -15.70
N GLY A 232 -9.11 -16.67 -16.66
CA GLY A 232 -7.92 -17.53 -16.56
C GLY A 232 -6.69 -16.82 -17.14
N ASN A 233 -5.52 -16.99 -16.52
CA ASN A 233 -4.24 -16.68 -17.17
C ASN A 233 -3.58 -17.99 -17.62
N ASP A 234 -3.33 -18.10 -18.93
CA ASP A 234 -2.42 -19.12 -19.47
C ASP A 234 -0.98 -18.58 -19.35
N GLU A 235 -0.11 -19.32 -18.66
CA GLU A 235 1.32 -19.22 -18.86
C GLU A 235 1.65 -20.10 -20.08
N GLU A 236 1.76 -19.51 -21.27
CA GLU A 236 2.34 -20.18 -22.43
C GLU A 236 3.77 -19.69 -22.65
N ASP A 237 4.63 -20.68 -22.82
CA ASP A 237 6.08 -20.64 -23.04
C ASP A 237 6.49 -19.87 -24.30
N GLU A 238 7.78 -19.54 -24.35
CA GLU A 238 8.48 -18.86 -25.44
C GLU A 238 8.34 -19.57 -26.79
N ASP A 239 8.22 -18.75 -27.85
CA ASP A 239 8.46 -19.02 -29.29
C ASP A 239 7.63 -20.13 -29.99
N ASP A 240 6.67 -19.72 -30.83
CA ASP A 240 6.71 -20.02 -32.28
C ASP A 240 5.52 -19.36 -33.02
N ASP A 241 5.85 -18.63 -34.09
CA ASP A 241 4.88 -18.13 -35.07
C ASP A 241 4.41 -19.30 -35.95
N GLU A 242 3.31 -19.98 -35.58
CA GLU A 242 2.58 -20.85 -36.51
C GLU A 242 1.18 -20.31 -36.81
N GLU A 243 0.98 -19.94 -38.07
CA GLU A 243 -0.30 -19.60 -38.68
C GLU A 243 -1.09 -20.91 -38.87
N VAL A 244 -2.15 -21.13 -38.07
CA VAL A 244 -3.00 -22.33 -38.19
C VAL A 244 -4.26 -22.01 -39.02
N ASP A 245 -4.38 -22.74 -40.12
CA ASP A 245 -5.47 -22.72 -41.10
C ASP A 245 -6.76 -23.33 -40.51
N LEU A 246 -7.92 -22.71 -40.75
CA LEU A 246 -9.21 -23.10 -40.16
C LEU A 246 -10.04 -23.91 -41.17
N THR A 247 -10.04 -25.23 -41.02
CA THR A 247 -11.08 -26.10 -41.57
C THR A 247 -11.42 -27.21 -40.57
N GLU A 248 -12.65 -27.23 -40.03
CA GLU A 248 -13.52 -28.42 -39.88
C GLU A 248 -14.80 -28.15 -39.05
N GLU A 249 -15.74 -29.09 -39.15
CA GLU A 249 -17.22 -29.01 -39.17
C GLU A 249 -17.96 -28.66 -37.87
N LEU A 250 -19.17 -28.10 -38.05
CA LEU A 250 -20.16 -27.78 -37.02
C LEU A 250 -21.27 -28.85 -36.97
N GLU A 251 -21.45 -29.52 -35.82
CA GLU A 251 -22.71 -30.21 -35.48
C GLU A 251 -23.59 -29.31 -34.62
N VAL A 252 -24.87 -29.21 -34.97
CA VAL A 252 -25.90 -28.44 -34.25
C VAL A 252 -26.93 -29.42 -33.70
N GLU A 253 -27.12 -29.44 -32.37
CA GLU A 253 -28.26 -30.07 -31.71
C GLU A 253 -29.30 -29.02 -31.31
N ASP A 254 -30.57 -29.29 -31.59
CA ASP A 254 -31.68 -28.34 -31.51
C ASP A 254 -32.36 -28.32 -30.12
N GLY A 255 -32.60 -27.11 -29.59
CA GLY A 255 -33.34 -26.84 -28.36
C GLY A 255 -32.86 -25.61 -27.58
N ASP A 256 -33.46 -24.44 -27.84
CA ASP A 256 -33.35 -23.10 -27.17
C ASP A 256 -31.95 -22.57 -26.78
N THR A 257 -30.91 -23.34 -27.03
CA THR A 257 -29.50 -23.02 -26.81
C THR A 257 -28.72 -23.78 -27.86
N THR A 258 -28.24 -23.07 -28.88
CA THR A 258 -27.33 -23.65 -29.86
C THR A 258 -25.99 -23.90 -29.17
N LYS A 259 -25.70 -25.16 -28.84
CA LYS A 259 -24.38 -25.57 -28.34
C LYS A 259 -23.52 -25.92 -29.53
N VAL A 260 -22.47 -25.13 -29.75
CA VAL A 260 -21.48 -25.43 -30.77
C VAL A 260 -20.21 -25.90 -30.09
N LYS A 261 -19.73 -27.09 -30.49
CA LYS A 261 -18.47 -27.66 -30.01
C LYS A 261 -17.35 -27.29 -30.97
N PHE A 262 -16.34 -26.57 -30.48
CA PHE A 262 -15.11 -26.27 -31.22
C PHE A 262 -13.93 -26.75 -30.38
N GLY A 263 -13.43 -27.95 -30.65
CA GLY A 263 -12.37 -28.58 -29.86
C GLY A 263 -12.76 -28.79 -28.38
N SER A 264 -11.87 -28.45 -27.46
CA SER A 264 -12.04 -28.60 -26.00
C SER A 264 -12.78 -27.43 -25.32
N LYS A 265 -13.28 -26.44 -26.06
CA LYS A 265 -13.91 -25.23 -25.50
C LYS A 265 -15.43 -25.24 -25.66
N ASN A 266 -16.14 -24.89 -24.58
CA ASN A 266 -17.59 -24.66 -24.58
C ASN A 266 -17.88 -23.17 -24.70
N PHE A 267 -18.66 -22.76 -25.69
CA PHE A 267 -19.23 -21.41 -25.77
C PHE A 267 -20.75 -21.49 -25.62
N VAL A 268 -21.29 -20.75 -24.66
CA VAL A 268 -22.74 -20.56 -24.49
C VAL A 268 -23.05 -19.12 -24.86
N TYR A 269 -23.71 -18.92 -26.01
CA TYR A 269 -24.23 -17.63 -26.41
C TYR A 269 -25.65 -17.48 -25.87
N VAL A 270 -25.89 -16.40 -25.12
CA VAL A 270 -27.23 -15.83 -24.92
C VAL A 270 -27.27 -14.54 -25.73
N ASP A 271 -28.31 -14.42 -26.52
CA ASP A 271 -28.54 -13.44 -27.58
C ASP A 271 -28.33 -11.98 -27.13
N ASP A 272 -27.32 -11.32 -27.72
CA ASP A 272 -27.39 -9.90 -28.12
C ASP A 272 -26.19 -9.54 -29.01
N ASP A 273 -26.52 -9.07 -30.22
CA ASP A 273 -25.62 -8.72 -31.33
C ASP A 273 -24.40 -7.84 -30.94
N LYS A 274 -23.18 -8.42 -31.04
CA LYS A 274 -21.95 -7.86 -31.66
C LYS A 274 -20.72 -8.75 -31.36
N PRO A 275 -19.78 -8.94 -32.32
CA PRO A 275 -18.56 -9.71 -32.06
C PRO A 275 -17.70 -9.06 -30.97
N ALA A 276 -17.41 -9.81 -29.91
CA ALA A 276 -16.53 -9.39 -28.82
C ALA A 276 -15.10 -9.15 -29.36
N LYS A 277 -14.69 -7.88 -29.41
CA LYS A 277 -13.31 -7.52 -29.73
C LYS A 277 -12.42 -7.87 -28.53
N ARG A 278 -11.38 -8.69 -28.74
CA ARG A 278 -10.26 -8.88 -27.79
C ARG A 278 -9.80 -7.50 -27.27
N THR A 279 -10.05 -7.22 -26.00
CA THR A 279 -9.62 -5.95 -25.37
C THR A 279 -8.12 -6.03 -25.13
N LYS A 280 -7.33 -5.21 -25.86
CA LYS A 280 -5.89 -5.09 -25.60
C LYS A 280 -5.67 -4.66 -24.14
N ARG A 281 -4.71 -5.30 -23.45
CA ARG A 281 -4.27 -4.89 -22.10
C ARG A 281 -3.95 -3.39 -22.12
N LYS A 282 -4.67 -2.60 -21.32
CA LYS A 282 -4.45 -1.16 -21.20
C LYS A 282 -3.21 -0.89 -20.35
N PHE A 283 -2.50 0.18 -20.68
CA PHE A 283 -1.38 0.68 -19.89
C PHE A 283 -1.99 1.26 -18.62
N ASP A 284 -1.39 0.93 -17.49
CA ASP A 284 -1.82 1.40 -16.18
C ASP A 284 -0.66 2.13 -15.52
N GLY A 285 -0.92 3.34 -15.05
CA GLY A 285 0.08 4.30 -14.57
C GLY A 285 0.24 4.26 -13.06
N HIS A 286 1.30 4.93 -12.58
CA HIS A 286 1.63 4.99 -11.15
C HIS A 286 1.89 6.43 -10.66
N TRP A 287 1.19 7.41 -11.21
CA TRP A 287 1.19 8.80 -10.70
C TRP A 287 0.12 9.03 -9.64
N GLY A 288 -0.98 8.30 -9.80
CA GLY A 288 -2.18 8.39 -9.04
C GLY A 288 -2.04 7.94 -7.57
N GLY A 289 -1.89 8.86 -6.63
CA GLY A 289 -2.21 8.57 -5.24
C GLY A 289 -1.97 9.73 -4.30
N VAL A 290 -1.44 9.40 -3.13
CA VAL A 290 -0.99 10.38 -2.14
C VAL A 290 0.54 10.41 -2.11
N GLU A 291 1.10 11.61 -2.23
CA GLU A 291 2.53 11.86 -2.16
C GLU A 291 2.88 12.64 -0.90
N LEU A 292 3.91 12.18 -0.20
CA LEU A 292 4.49 12.86 0.96
C LEU A 292 5.96 13.13 0.68
N GLY A 293 6.38 14.39 0.78
CA GLY A 293 7.75 14.78 0.49
C GLY A 293 8.29 15.87 1.41
N ILE A 294 9.59 16.08 1.34
CA ILE A 294 10.30 17.18 1.98
C ILE A 294 10.54 18.26 0.91
N ASN A 295 10.19 19.50 1.24
CA ASN A 295 10.41 20.66 0.40
C ASN A 295 11.74 21.34 0.70
N GLY A 296 12.37 21.83 -0.36
CA GLY A 296 13.51 22.71 -0.31
C GLY A 296 13.52 23.67 -1.48
N TYR A 297 14.61 24.41 -1.60
CA TYR A 297 14.95 25.17 -2.80
C TYR A 297 16.45 25.13 -3.02
N LEU A 298 16.83 25.27 -4.28
CA LEU A 298 18.20 25.48 -4.72
C LEU A 298 18.37 26.91 -5.23
N THR A 299 19.57 27.43 -5.05
CA THR A 299 20.04 28.66 -5.73
C THR A 299 20.33 28.39 -7.21
N PRO A 300 20.54 29.42 -8.05
CA PRO A 300 20.88 29.23 -9.47
C PRO A 300 22.15 28.39 -9.73
N ASP A 301 23.06 28.33 -8.75
CA ASP A 301 24.27 27.51 -8.75
C ASP A 301 24.08 26.11 -8.12
N TYR A 302 22.83 25.67 -7.92
CA TYR A 302 22.47 24.35 -7.37
C TYR A 302 22.93 24.13 -5.92
N SER A 303 23.07 25.19 -5.12
CA SER A 303 23.40 25.11 -3.70
C SER A 303 22.16 25.10 -2.82
N LEU A 304 22.24 24.36 -1.71
CA LEU A 304 21.25 24.42 -0.62
C LEU A 304 21.55 25.54 0.38
N GLU A 305 22.76 26.12 0.31
CA GLU A 305 23.18 27.21 1.18
C GLU A 305 22.76 28.55 0.58
N LEU A 306 21.94 29.29 1.30
CA LEU A 306 21.45 30.58 0.84
C LEU A 306 22.48 31.67 1.18
N GLY A 307 22.78 32.52 0.19
CA GLY A 307 23.58 33.72 0.42
C GLY A 307 22.88 34.73 1.33
N SER A 308 23.62 35.74 1.80
CA SER A 308 23.13 36.77 2.75
C SER A 308 21.86 37.51 2.29
N ASN A 309 21.56 37.50 1.00
CA ASN A 309 20.39 38.18 0.43
C ASN A 309 19.12 37.28 0.42
N ALA A 310 19.24 36.01 0.82
CA ALA A 310 18.14 35.04 0.83
C ALA A 310 18.09 34.19 2.11
N ASP A 311 19.05 34.35 3.03
CA ASP A 311 19.19 33.55 4.26
C ASP A 311 18.00 33.64 5.22
N PHE A 312 17.20 34.70 5.14
CA PHE A 312 15.92 34.82 5.84
C PHE A 312 14.92 33.73 5.43
N LEU A 313 15.09 33.14 4.24
CA LEU A 313 14.31 32.02 3.74
C LEU A 313 14.92 30.66 4.13
N ASP A 314 15.97 30.58 4.95
CA ASP A 314 16.48 29.27 5.38
C ASP A 314 15.38 28.39 5.98
N LEU A 315 15.40 27.09 5.67
CA LEU A 315 14.36 26.15 6.06
C LEU A 315 14.77 25.21 7.19
N ARG A 316 13.79 24.88 8.03
CA ARG A 316 13.81 23.66 8.84
C ARG A 316 13.32 22.50 7.98
N TYR A 317 14.22 21.87 7.22
CA TYR A 317 13.88 20.80 6.28
C TYR A 317 13.04 19.68 6.91
N ASN A 318 13.33 19.26 8.15
CA ASN A 318 12.56 18.26 8.90
C ASN A 318 11.11 18.67 9.25
N LYS A 319 10.69 19.90 8.91
CA LYS A 319 9.34 20.44 9.13
C LYS A 319 8.74 21.09 7.89
N SER A 320 9.46 21.10 6.77
CA SER A 320 9.03 21.64 5.49
C SER A 320 8.51 20.51 4.61
N PHE A 321 7.23 20.15 4.74
CA PHE A 321 6.65 19.00 4.04
C PHE A 321 5.71 19.39 2.90
N ALA A 322 5.73 18.59 1.84
CA ALA A 322 4.74 18.56 0.77
C ALA A 322 3.73 17.44 1.01
N VAL A 323 2.47 17.71 0.69
CA VAL A 323 1.42 16.69 0.57
C VAL A 323 0.73 16.92 -0.77
N ASN A 324 0.77 15.94 -1.66
CA ASN A 324 0.01 15.97 -2.92
C ASN A 324 -1.04 14.87 -2.94
N ILE A 325 -2.21 15.19 -3.48
CA ILE A 325 -3.34 14.29 -3.67
C ILE A 325 -3.69 14.34 -5.17
N ASN A 326 -3.32 13.31 -5.90
CA ASN A 326 -3.37 13.23 -7.37
C ASN A 326 -4.71 12.71 -7.94
N ILE A 327 -5.84 13.22 -7.46
CA ILE A 327 -7.23 12.71 -7.59
C ILE A 327 -7.72 12.09 -8.92
N TYR A 328 -7.09 12.33 -10.06
CA TYR A 328 -7.48 11.74 -11.34
C TYR A 328 -6.25 11.42 -12.18
N GLU A 329 -6.17 10.19 -12.69
CA GLU A 329 -5.13 9.75 -13.61
C GLU A 329 -5.75 9.30 -14.94
N GLN A 330 -5.15 9.75 -16.04
CA GLN A 330 -5.46 9.32 -17.40
C GLN A 330 -4.23 8.70 -18.03
N ASN A 331 -4.38 7.43 -18.37
CA ASN A 331 -3.34 6.61 -18.97
C ASN A 331 -3.54 6.50 -20.49
N ILE A 332 -2.49 6.81 -21.25
CA ILE A 332 -2.47 6.75 -22.71
C ILE A 332 -1.40 5.74 -23.12
N ASN A 333 -1.83 4.59 -23.65
CA ASN A 333 -0.92 3.58 -24.19
C ASN A 333 -0.13 4.12 -25.39
N LEU A 334 1.19 3.99 -25.35
CA LEU A 334 2.07 4.27 -26.49
C LEU A 334 2.57 2.98 -27.13
N ILE A 335 3.19 2.09 -26.35
CA ILE A 335 3.71 0.80 -26.82
C ILE A 335 3.17 -0.32 -25.93
N ARG A 336 2.23 -1.10 -26.49
CA ARG A 336 1.54 -2.20 -25.81
C ARG A 336 1.03 -1.72 -24.44
N ASN A 337 1.42 -2.38 -23.36
CA ASN A 337 1.17 -2.05 -21.97
C ASN A 337 2.47 -1.71 -21.21
N HIS A 338 3.61 -1.52 -21.89
CA HIS A 338 4.91 -1.26 -21.26
C HIS A 338 5.29 0.20 -21.23
N LEU A 339 4.90 0.96 -22.25
CA LEU A 339 5.19 2.38 -22.33
C LEU A 339 3.90 3.15 -22.49
N GLY A 340 3.70 4.13 -21.61
CA GLY A 340 2.54 4.98 -21.63
C GLY A 340 2.86 6.42 -21.27
N LEU A 341 1.95 7.29 -21.68
CA LEU A 341 1.91 8.68 -21.27
C LEU A 341 0.82 8.83 -20.20
N ILE A 342 1.21 9.38 -19.06
CA ILE A 342 0.33 9.65 -17.93
C ILE A 342 0.04 11.15 -17.89
N THR A 343 -1.24 11.48 -17.79
CA THR A 343 -1.71 12.83 -17.45
C THR A 343 -2.78 12.74 -16.37
N GLY A 344 -3.24 13.86 -15.83
CA GLY A 344 -4.16 13.82 -14.70
C GLY A 344 -4.43 15.16 -14.04
N LEU A 345 -5.03 15.08 -12.86
CA LEU A 345 -5.30 16.22 -11.99
C LEU A 345 -4.91 15.90 -10.56
N GLY A 346 -4.22 16.83 -9.92
CA GLY A 346 -3.80 16.69 -8.54
C GLY A 346 -3.79 18.01 -7.79
N ILE A 347 -3.77 17.96 -6.46
CA ILE A 347 -3.70 19.14 -5.60
C ILE A 347 -2.52 18.96 -4.66
N GLY A 348 -1.61 19.93 -4.65
CA GLY A 348 -0.42 19.93 -3.80
C GLY A 348 -0.45 21.02 -2.74
N TYR A 349 0.10 20.73 -1.57
CA TYR A 349 0.32 21.68 -0.47
C TYR A 349 1.79 21.68 -0.05
N ASN A 350 2.50 22.75 -0.38
CA ASN A 350 3.90 22.92 -0.01
C ASN A 350 4.01 23.77 1.24
N ASN A 351 4.51 23.19 2.33
CA ASN A 351 4.81 23.91 3.56
C ASN A 351 6.31 24.19 3.64
N TYR A 352 6.67 25.46 3.81
CA TYR A 352 8.03 25.95 4.00
C TYR A 352 8.14 26.49 5.42
N ARG A 353 8.81 25.75 6.32
CA ARG A 353 8.99 26.13 7.72
C ARG A 353 10.32 26.89 7.84
N PHE A 354 10.25 28.19 8.15
CA PHE A 354 11.44 29.01 8.27
C PHE A 354 12.28 28.61 9.50
N LEU A 355 13.61 28.66 9.32
CA LEU A 355 14.60 28.42 10.34
C LEU A 355 14.59 29.55 11.37
N ARG A 356 14.62 30.79 10.87
CA ARG A 356 14.59 32.04 11.62
C ARG A 356 13.16 32.53 11.78
N ASP A 357 12.94 33.34 12.81
CA ASP A 357 11.64 33.92 13.10
C ASP A 357 11.48 35.24 12.34
N ILE A 358 10.76 35.14 11.22
CA ILE A 358 10.58 36.24 10.27
C ILE A 358 9.10 36.49 9.97
N THR A 359 8.80 37.74 9.64
CA THR A 359 7.52 38.15 9.06
C THR A 359 7.75 38.64 7.64
N LEU A 360 7.10 37.97 6.68
CA LEU A 360 7.09 38.40 5.28
C LEU A 360 6.06 39.51 5.09
N SER A 361 6.42 40.52 4.30
CA SER A 361 5.56 41.63 3.93
C SER A 361 5.33 41.63 2.41
N PRO A 362 4.07 41.46 1.95
CA PRO A 362 3.75 41.48 0.53
C PRO A 362 3.46 42.90 -0.01
N ASP A 363 3.37 43.93 0.84
CA ASP A 363 2.79 45.24 0.47
C ASP A 363 3.69 46.11 -0.43
N GLY A 364 4.96 45.75 -0.59
CA GLY A 364 5.94 46.51 -1.38
C GLY A 364 6.05 46.06 -2.84
N ASP A 365 6.87 46.77 -3.62
CA ASP A 365 7.19 46.37 -5.00
C ASP A 365 7.91 45.02 -5.07
N ASN A 366 8.63 44.64 -4.01
CA ASN A 366 9.33 43.37 -3.86
C ASN A 366 8.93 42.74 -2.52
N LEU A 367 9.17 41.43 -2.37
CA LEU A 367 8.97 40.73 -1.11
C LEU A 367 9.82 41.37 0.00
N GLY A 368 9.14 41.99 0.96
CA GLY A 368 9.76 42.48 2.18
C GLY A 368 9.85 41.40 3.24
N TYR A 369 10.78 41.58 4.18
CA TYR A 369 10.84 40.77 5.39
C TYR A 369 11.30 41.61 6.60
N SER A 370 10.97 41.13 7.79
CA SER A 370 11.49 41.67 9.04
C SER A 370 11.80 40.52 10.00
N TYR A 371 12.89 40.65 10.74
CA TYR A 371 13.19 39.73 11.84
C TYR A 371 12.31 40.07 13.04
N SER A 372 11.67 39.04 13.59
CA SER A 372 10.82 39.17 14.76
C SER A 372 11.66 39.02 16.04
N THR A 373 11.34 39.80 17.06
CA THR A 373 11.83 39.58 18.43
C THR A 373 10.98 38.57 19.20
N THR A 374 9.84 38.17 18.64
CA THR A 374 8.94 37.16 19.20
C THR A 374 9.31 35.78 18.68
N ASP A 375 9.52 34.83 19.59
CA ASP A 375 9.86 33.45 19.27
C ASP A 375 8.65 32.67 18.71
N PHE A 376 8.75 32.17 17.48
CA PHE A 376 7.65 31.46 16.84
C PHE A 376 7.77 29.92 16.95
N THR A 377 6.85 29.31 17.70
CA THR A 377 6.65 27.84 17.69
C THR A 377 6.26 27.30 16.30
N LYS A 378 5.58 28.12 15.48
CA LYS A 378 5.31 27.85 14.05
C LYS A 378 5.40 29.16 13.26
N ASN A 379 6.30 29.25 12.30
CA ASN A 379 6.49 30.32 11.33
C ASN A 379 6.75 29.66 9.97
N LYS A 380 5.75 29.72 9.10
CA LYS A 380 5.78 29.04 7.81
C LYS A 380 5.09 29.83 6.72
N LEU A 381 5.52 29.61 5.49
CA LEU A 381 4.80 29.91 4.27
C LEU A 381 4.16 28.63 3.74
N THR A 382 2.94 28.71 3.22
CA THR A 382 2.23 27.58 2.64
C THR A 382 1.66 27.99 1.29
N ALA A 383 1.97 27.22 0.25
CA ALA A 383 1.46 27.42 -1.09
C ALA A 383 0.73 26.16 -1.56
N SER A 384 -0.48 26.34 -2.09
CA SER A 384 -1.29 25.25 -2.65
C SER A 384 -1.40 25.39 -4.16
N TYR A 385 -1.33 24.28 -4.88
CA TYR A 385 -1.32 24.24 -6.35
C TYR A 385 -2.29 23.18 -6.88
N LEU A 386 -2.91 23.46 -8.02
CA LEU A 386 -3.50 22.46 -8.90
C LEU A 386 -2.40 21.95 -9.83
N HIS A 387 -2.25 20.65 -9.99
CA HIS A 387 -1.23 19.99 -10.79
C HIS A 387 -1.83 19.30 -12.02
N ILE A 388 -1.12 19.39 -13.14
CA ILE A 388 -1.36 18.62 -14.37
C ILE A 388 -0.02 17.97 -14.75
N PRO A 389 0.13 16.65 -14.60
CA PRO A 389 1.32 15.92 -15.02
C PRO A 389 1.30 15.63 -16.52
N VAL A 390 2.48 15.53 -17.10
CA VAL A 390 2.76 14.93 -18.41
C VAL A 390 4.00 14.08 -18.23
N ILE A 391 3.80 12.78 -17.99
CA ILE A 391 4.83 11.86 -17.54
C ILE A 391 4.90 10.66 -18.49
N LEU A 392 6.09 10.33 -18.96
CA LEU A 392 6.32 9.07 -19.66
C LEU A 392 6.72 8.02 -18.64
N GLU A 393 6.09 6.85 -18.71
CA GLU A 393 6.36 5.75 -17.80
C GLU A 393 6.61 4.46 -18.55
N PHE A 394 7.70 3.81 -18.16
CA PHE A 394 8.05 2.47 -18.57
C PHE A 394 7.78 1.50 -17.43
N GLN A 395 7.06 0.41 -17.72
CA GLN A 395 6.74 -0.65 -16.78
C GLN A 395 7.18 -2.02 -17.30
N THR A 396 7.69 -2.84 -16.39
CA THR A 396 8.07 -4.24 -16.65
C THR A 396 6.84 -5.15 -16.86
N HIS A 397 7.06 -6.34 -17.43
CA HIS A 397 6.02 -7.37 -17.53
C HIS A 397 5.65 -7.91 -16.15
N GLY A 398 4.38 -8.29 -15.95
CA GLY A 398 3.88 -8.82 -14.67
C GLY A 398 2.51 -8.26 -14.28
N LYS A 399 2.04 -8.57 -13.08
CA LYS A 399 0.81 -7.99 -12.48
C LYS A 399 1.15 -6.63 -11.85
N TYR A 400 0.22 -5.67 -11.84
CA TYR A 400 0.43 -4.27 -11.39
C TYR A 400 1.31 -4.15 -10.12
N TYR A 401 0.99 -4.91 -9.07
CA TYR A 401 1.64 -4.89 -7.75
C TYR A 401 3.08 -5.46 -7.71
N GLN A 402 3.51 -6.15 -8.77
CA GLN A 402 4.85 -6.74 -8.91
C GLN A 402 5.70 -6.00 -9.96
N ARG A 403 5.13 -4.99 -10.64
CA ARG A 403 5.85 -4.28 -11.70
C ARG A 403 6.82 -3.29 -11.10
N PHE A 404 8.08 -3.47 -11.44
CA PHE A 404 9.03 -2.37 -11.44
C PHE A 404 8.64 -1.38 -12.54
N HIS A 405 8.67 -0.10 -12.21
CA HIS A 405 8.42 0.96 -13.16
C HIS A 405 9.32 2.17 -12.89
N ILE A 406 9.63 2.89 -13.96
CA ILE A 406 10.40 4.12 -13.94
C ILE A 406 9.69 5.13 -14.82
N SER A 407 9.60 6.36 -14.34
CA SER A 407 8.91 7.41 -15.06
C SER A 407 9.58 8.77 -14.92
N GLY A 408 9.38 9.60 -15.94
CA GLY A 408 9.98 10.92 -16.02
C GLY A 408 9.17 11.84 -16.91
N GLY A 409 9.17 13.13 -16.58
CA GLY A 409 8.42 14.12 -17.35
C GLY A 409 8.33 15.46 -16.65
N ALA A 410 7.20 16.14 -16.84
CA ALA A 410 6.94 17.44 -16.26
C ALA A 410 5.62 17.46 -15.48
N ILE A 411 5.55 18.28 -14.43
CA ILE A 411 4.32 18.59 -13.71
C ILE A 411 4.10 20.09 -13.77
N PHE A 412 3.01 20.49 -14.40
CA PHE A 412 2.59 21.89 -14.46
C PHE A 412 1.71 22.20 -13.27
N GLY A 413 1.95 23.32 -12.59
CA GLY A 413 1.19 23.73 -11.43
C GLY A 413 0.62 25.13 -11.57
N ALA A 414 -0.67 25.32 -11.24
CA ALA A 414 -1.31 26.61 -11.09
C ALA A 414 -1.59 26.89 -9.60
N ARG A 415 -1.11 28.01 -9.08
CA ARG A 415 -1.23 28.35 -7.65
C ARG A 415 -2.68 28.68 -7.29
N LEU A 416 -3.24 27.93 -6.36
CA LEU A 416 -4.62 28.11 -5.87
C LEU A 416 -4.68 29.09 -4.70
N GLY A 417 -3.61 29.22 -3.93
CA GLY A 417 -3.58 30.07 -2.76
C GLY A 417 -2.27 30.00 -2.01
N THR A 418 -1.98 31.04 -1.26
CA THR A 418 -0.80 31.12 -0.41
C THR A 418 -1.19 31.78 0.92
N HIS A 419 -0.55 31.36 1.99
CA HIS A 419 -0.65 32.04 3.27
C HIS A 419 0.57 31.82 4.14
N THR A 420 0.89 32.80 4.98
CA THR A 420 1.78 32.59 6.11
C THR A 420 0.99 32.13 7.32
N LYS A 421 1.66 31.43 8.23
CA LYS A 421 1.12 31.08 9.54
C LYS A 421 2.20 31.24 10.61
N GLN A 422 1.93 32.13 11.55
CA GLN A 422 2.75 32.40 12.72
C GLN A 422 2.01 31.97 13.99
N VAL A 423 2.71 31.34 14.93
CA VAL A 423 2.18 30.85 16.20
C VAL A 423 3.22 31.09 17.27
N TYR A 424 2.85 31.86 18.28
CA TYR A 424 3.69 32.28 19.40
C TYR A 424 2.86 32.28 20.68
N GLU A 425 3.54 32.53 21.80
CA GLU A 425 2.90 32.72 23.09
C GLU A 425 3.00 34.19 23.49
N GLN A 426 1.90 34.76 23.96
CA GLN A 426 1.82 36.13 24.48
C GLN A 426 0.91 36.11 25.70
N ASP A 427 1.38 36.65 26.83
CA ASP A 427 0.67 36.68 28.11
C ASP A 427 0.12 35.31 28.56
N GLY A 428 0.92 34.25 28.36
CA GLY A 428 0.55 32.87 28.70
C GLY A 428 -0.51 32.24 27.77
N ARG A 429 -0.83 32.89 26.65
CA ARG A 429 -1.82 32.42 25.67
C ARG A 429 -1.16 32.17 24.33
N LYS A 430 -1.58 31.08 23.68
CA LYS A 430 -1.14 30.73 22.34
C LYS A 430 -1.88 31.58 21.30
N MET A 431 -1.13 32.43 20.61
CA MET A 431 -1.62 33.25 19.50
C MET A 431 -1.36 32.55 18.17
N LYS A 432 -2.20 32.84 17.17
CA LYS A 432 -2.08 32.24 15.84
C LYS A 432 -2.53 33.24 14.78
N ASP A 433 -1.56 33.74 14.03
CA ASP A 433 -1.78 34.69 12.95
C ASP A 433 -1.64 33.98 11.61
N LYS A 434 -2.52 34.32 10.68
CA LYS A 434 -2.52 33.82 9.31
C LYS A 434 -2.80 34.97 8.36
N VAL A 435 -1.86 35.23 7.45
CA VAL A 435 -2.00 36.25 6.41
C VAL A 435 -2.10 35.52 5.07
N TYR A 436 -3.20 35.76 4.36
CA TYR A 436 -3.46 35.21 3.03
C TYR A 436 -3.10 36.27 2.01
N ASP A 437 -2.12 35.98 1.17
CA ASP A 437 -1.61 36.87 0.12
C ASP A 437 -0.84 36.02 -0.90
N ASP A 438 -0.41 36.57 -2.04
CA ASP A 438 0.50 35.90 -2.96
C ASP A 438 1.97 35.90 -2.53
N PHE A 439 2.41 36.84 -1.69
CA PHE A 439 3.80 37.02 -1.26
C PHE A 439 4.80 37.04 -2.42
N HIS A 440 4.39 37.59 -3.55
CA HIS A 440 5.12 37.62 -4.80
C HIS A 440 5.49 36.24 -5.38
N LEU A 441 4.84 35.16 -4.94
CA LEU A 441 5.09 33.82 -5.49
C LEU A 441 4.66 33.74 -6.95
N SER A 442 5.42 32.97 -7.72
CA SER A 442 5.08 32.64 -9.10
C SER A 442 3.68 32.00 -9.16
N PRO A 443 2.79 32.50 -10.06
CA PRO A 443 1.43 31.98 -10.19
C PRO A 443 1.42 30.58 -10.82
N PHE A 444 2.47 30.24 -11.58
CA PHE A 444 2.64 28.95 -12.23
C PHE A 444 3.99 28.34 -11.86
N LYS A 445 4.07 27.01 -11.90
CA LYS A 445 5.30 26.24 -11.80
C LYS A 445 5.36 25.18 -12.90
N ALA A 446 6.57 24.79 -13.25
CA ALA A 446 6.84 23.69 -14.17
C ALA A 446 7.96 22.85 -13.55
N ASP A 447 7.59 21.70 -13.00
CA ASP A 447 8.52 20.85 -12.28
C ASP A 447 8.98 19.72 -13.19
N LEU A 448 10.29 19.53 -13.36
CA LEU A 448 10.82 18.25 -13.84
C LEU A 448 10.57 17.19 -12.78
N THR A 449 10.06 16.03 -13.18
CA THR A 449 9.80 14.90 -12.28
C THR A 449 10.54 13.66 -12.73
N ALA A 450 11.10 12.93 -11.77
CA ALA A 450 11.66 11.61 -11.94
C ALA A 450 11.13 10.69 -10.84
N ARG A 451 10.75 9.46 -11.22
CA ARG A 451 10.12 8.50 -10.33
C ARG A 451 10.64 7.10 -10.59
N ILE A 452 10.73 6.33 -9.52
CA ILE A 452 11.08 4.92 -9.56
C ILE A 452 10.24 4.19 -8.52
N GLY A 453 9.68 3.05 -8.90
CA GLY A 453 8.71 2.39 -8.07
C GLY A 453 8.64 0.89 -8.28
N TRP A 454 8.05 0.23 -7.28
CA TRP A 454 7.73 -1.18 -7.32
C TRP A 454 6.32 -1.38 -6.77
N GLY A 455 5.41 -1.86 -7.61
CA GLY A 455 3.99 -1.97 -7.27
C GLY A 455 3.42 -0.62 -6.85
N ASN A 456 2.87 -0.54 -5.64
CA ASN A 456 2.13 0.64 -5.16
C ASN A 456 3.02 1.70 -4.47
N ILE A 457 4.33 1.46 -4.35
CA ILE A 457 5.25 2.35 -3.61
C ILE A 457 6.28 2.93 -4.57
N ASN A 458 6.32 4.28 -4.64
CA ASN A 458 7.24 4.99 -5.51
C ASN A 458 8.09 5.97 -4.72
N LEU A 459 9.33 6.13 -5.13
CA LEU A 459 10.16 7.29 -4.80
C LEU A 459 10.01 8.31 -5.92
N PHE A 460 9.88 9.58 -5.57
CA PHE A 460 9.83 10.66 -6.55
C PHE A 460 10.72 11.83 -6.15
N ALA A 461 11.20 12.53 -7.16
CA ALA A 461 11.88 13.80 -7.05
C ALA A 461 11.29 14.79 -8.06
N ASN A 462 10.94 15.98 -7.60
CA ASN A 462 10.44 17.09 -8.41
C ASN A 462 11.38 18.29 -8.26
N TYR A 463 11.73 18.93 -9.36
CA TYR A 463 12.56 20.15 -9.39
C TYR A 463 11.90 21.20 -10.27
N SER A 464 11.56 22.36 -9.70
CA SER A 464 10.92 23.46 -10.41
C SER A 464 11.92 24.16 -11.33
N LEU A 465 11.56 24.30 -12.60
CA LEU A 465 12.29 25.13 -13.57
C LEU A 465 11.93 26.61 -13.46
N ILE A 466 10.85 26.93 -12.75
CA ILE A 466 10.40 28.31 -12.53
C ILE A 466 10.80 28.73 -11.11
N PRO A 467 11.38 29.92 -10.92
CA PRO A 467 11.69 30.44 -9.60
C PRO A 467 10.45 30.55 -8.70
N LEU A 468 10.65 30.38 -7.39
CA LEU A 468 9.60 30.46 -6.37
C LEU A 468 8.85 31.79 -6.40
N PHE A 469 9.59 32.88 -6.61
CA PHE A 469 9.05 34.24 -6.70
C PHE A 469 9.00 34.70 -8.16
N ARG A 470 8.08 35.63 -8.44
CA ARG A 470 8.01 36.32 -9.72
C ARG A 470 9.33 37.03 -10.00
N GLU A 471 9.64 37.17 -11.29
CA GLU A 471 10.87 37.82 -11.76
C GLU A 471 11.06 39.19 -11.10
N ASN A 472 12.24 39.43 -10.54
CA ASN A 472 12.60 40.66 -9.83
C ASN A 472 11.75 40.99 -8.59
N LYS A 473 10.92 40.07 -8.08
CA LYS A 473 10.03 40.30 -6.92
C LYS A 473 10.49 39.62 -5.62
N GLY A 474 11.54 38.81 -5.66
CA GLY A 474 12.10 38.11 -4.50
C GLY A 474 13.43 37.44 -4.85
N SER A 475 14.00 36.69 -3.90
CA SER A 475 15.25 35.95 -4.13
C SER A 475 15.04 34.85 -5.18
N GLU A 476 15.96 34.71 -6.13
CA GLU A 476 15.87 33.68 -7.16
C GLU A 476 16.19 32.30 -6.56
N LEU A 477 15.14 31.52 -6.30
CA LEU A 477 15.21 30.21 -5.66
C LEU A 477 14.34 29.22 -6.43
N TYR A 478 14.84 28.01 -6.66
CA TYR A 478 14.18 26.96 -7.43
C TYR A 478 13.69 25.85 -6.50
N PRO A 479 12.36 25.74 -6.24
CA PRO A 479 11.83 24.74 -5.35
C PRO A 479 12.12 23.30 -5.80
N PHE A 480 12.34 22.41 -4.85
CA PHE A 480 12.35 20.97 -5.09
C PHE A 480 11.55 20.23 -4.02
N THR A 481 11.11 19.03 -4.37
CA THR A 481 10.44 18.10 -3.45
C THR A 481 10.95 16.70 -3.70
N VAL A 482 11.37 16.01 -2.63
CA VAL A 482 11.73 14.58 -2.69
C VAL A 482 10.90 13.80 -1.70
N GLY A 483 10.40 12.62 -2.08
CA GLY A 483 9.44 11.93 -1.24
C GLY A 483 9.04 10.53 -1.71
N ILE A 484 8.01 10.02 -1.04
CA ILE A 484 7.37 8.74 -1.34
C ILE A 484 5.94 8.98 -1.86
N SER A 485 5.52 8.17 -2.81
CA SER A 485 4.14 8.08 -3.28
C SER A 485 3.56 6.73 -2.90
N LEU A 486 2.31 6.73 -2.47
CA LEU A 486 1.49 5.54 -2.32
C LEU A 486 0.38 5.61 -3.37
N VAL A 487 0.42 4.70 -4.33
CA VAL A 487 -0.47 4.63 -5.48
C VAL A 487 -1.59 3.65 -5.16
N ASN A 488 -2.85 4.11 -5.16
CA ASN A 488 -3.96 3.28 -4.66
C ASN A 488 -5.35 3.69 -5.15
N TRP A 489 -5.52 3.95 -6.46
CA TRP A 489 -6.86 4.12 -7.02
C TRP A 489 -6.99 3.59 -8.44
#